data_AF-C5LU46-F1
#
_entry.id   AF-C5LU46-F1
#
_cell.length_a   1.000
_cell.length_b   1.000
_cell.length_c   1.000
_cell.angle_alpha   90.00
_cell.angle_beta   90.00
_cell.angle_gamma   90.00
#
_symmetry.space_group_name_H-M   'P 1'
#
loop_
_entity.id
_entity.type
_entity.pdbx_description
1 polymer ?
#
loop_
_entity_poly.entity_id
_entity_poly.type
_entity_poly.pdbx_seq_one_letter_code
_entity_poly.pdbx_strand_id
1 'polypeptide(L)'
;MVNGIAPREAVERLKRFKEEFEVRSRKQEIYYLGEDLFGLPHQQYPKLEKTKQELGYLAQLYDLYVLVLETIKEWKDYLWTEVPQHIEDMRSQIEVFSNRCKKMPKQLREWPAYHELKKEIEDFSEALPLLVELAKPSIMPRHWQQVQELTGKELPVDSEMFMLQSLIDANLQEHIDEVTDICDSADKQLIIEKRLADITKQWSEEAFLFGSWKSRDYDCVLSGGRVAEIQEMLEEALMQLNTMNAMRHSLPFKEPLQNMITSLSEAGDIIERWVKVQMLWTSLESVFTGGDIAKQMPMEAKKFIRSIRIGSRSCLSRLRHALVVPCCQNDLLQQLLPVLGQAWRAARRV
;
A
#
# COMPACT_ATOMS: atom_id res chain seq x y z
N MET A 1 47.26 -8.53 -25.55
CA MET A 1 45.79 -8.58 -25.41
C MET A 1 45.21 -7.87 -26.63
N VAL A 2 44.13 -8.37 -27.23
CA VAL A 2 43.40 -7.60 -28.25
C VAL A 2 42.29 -6.87 -27.51
N ASN A 3 42.32 -5.54 -27.53
CA ASN A 3 41.30 -4.71 -26.88
C ASN A 3 39.96 -4.87 -27.62
N GLY A 4 38.85 -4.91 -26.87
CA GLY A 4 37.49 -4.86 -27.44
C GLY A 4 36.85 -6.20 -27.83
N ILE A 5 37.23 -7.32 -27.23
CA ILE A 5 36.58 -8.62 -27.47
C ILE A 5 35.30 -8.71 -26.62
N ALA A 6 34.18 -9.11 -27.22
CA ALA A 6 32.93 -9.34 -26.50
C ALA A 6 33.09 -10.49 -25.48
N PRO A 7 32.46 -10.43 -24.29
CA PRO A 7 32.63 -11.45 -23.24
C PRO A 7 32.40 -12.90 -23.70
N ARG A 8 31.41 -13.13 -24.57
CA ARG A 8 31.14 -14.46 -25.16
C ARG A 8 32.28 -14.97 -26.04
N GLU A 9 32.88 -14.09 -26.84
CA GLU A 9 34.02 -14.44 -27.68
C GLU A 9 35.27 -14.68 -26.83
N ALA A 10 35.43 -13.95 -25.72
CA ALA A 10 36.50 -14.19 -24.76
C ALA A 10 36.37 -15.55 -24.07
N VAL A 11 35.16 -15.98 -23.70
CA VAL A 11 34.88 -17.32 -23.14
C VAL A 11 35.22 -18.41 -24.16
N GLU A 12 34.85 -18.23 -25.42
CA GLU A 12 35.11 -19.22 -26.47
C GLU A 12 36.61 -19.35 -26.79
N ARG A 13 37.33 -18.23 -26.85
CA ARG A 13 38.79 -18.21 -26.96
C ARG A 13 39.44 -18.86 -25.74
N LEU A 14 38.95 -18.57 -24.53
CA LEU A 14 39.45 -19.18 -23.30
C LEU A 14 39.28 -20.70 -23.33
N LYS A 15 38.14 -21.20 -23.80
CA LYS A 15 37.88 -22.64 -23.96
C LYS A 15 38.92 -23.28 -24.88
N ARG A 16 39.16 -22.68 -26.05
CA ARG A 16 40.21 -23.15 -26.97
C ARG A 16 41.59 -23.16 -26.33
N PHE A 17 41.97 -22.10 -25.62
CA PHE A 17 43.27 -22.04 -24.95
C PHE A 17 43.39 -23.05 -23.79
N LYS A 18 42.30 -23.35 -23.08
CA LYS A 18 42.26 -24.45 -22.09
C LYS A 18 42.51 -25.80 -22.76
N GLU A 19 41.85 -26.11 -23.87
CA GLU A 19 42.05 -27.36 -24.61
C GLU A 19 43.49 -27.48 -25.14
N GLU A 20 44.03 -26.40 -25.69
CA GLU A 20 45.42 -26.32 -26.15
C GLU A 20 46.44 -26.47 -25.02
N PHE A 21 46.13 -25.97 -23.82
CA PHE A 21 46.93 -26.14 -22.62
C PHE A 21 46.90 -27.59 -22.11
N GLU A 22 45.72 -28.21 -22.06
CA GLU A 22 45.52 -29.60 -21.64
C GLU A 22 46.38 -30.57 -22.47
N VAL A 23 46.42 -30.40 -23.79
CA VAL A 23 47.28 -31.21 -24.68
C VAL A 23 48.75 -31.08 -24.30
N ARG A 24 49.22 -29.87 -23.95
CA ARG A 24 50.60 -29.61 -23.56
C ARG A 24 50.91 -30.11 -22.15
N SER A 25 49.97 -29.97 -21.22
CA SER A 25 50.07 -30.49 -19.85
C SER A 25 50.20 -32.02 -19.85
N ARG A 26 49.38 -32.73 -20.64
CA ARG A 26 49.49 -34.18 -20.80
C ARG A 26 50.83 -34.61 -21.38
N LYS A 27 51.38 -33.85 -22.34
CA LYS A 27 52.73 -34.14 -22.86
C LYS A 27 53.80 -33.97 -21.78
N GLN A 28 53.70 -32.93 -20.95
CA GLN A 28 54.61 -32.74 -19.82
C GLN A 28 54.55 -33.92 -18.85
N GLU A 29 53.35 -34.40 -18.49
CA GLU A 29 53.18 -35.57 -17.62
C GLU A 29 53.83 -36.84 -18.22
N ILE A 30 53.65 -37.08 -19.52
CA ILE A 30 54.30 -38.21 -20.22
C ILE A 30 55.83 -38.07 -20.18
N TYR A 31 56.37 -36.86 -20.38
CA TYR A 31 57.81 -36.63 -20.30
C TYR A 31 58.35 -36.86 -18.89
N TYR A 32 57.64 -36.42 -17.85
CA TYR A 32 58.03 -36.66 -16.46
C TYR A 32 58.04 -38.15 -16.11
N LEU A 33 57.02 -38.90 -16.55
CA LEU A 33 57.00 -40.36 -16.39
C LEU A 33 58.19 -41.04 -17.08
N GLY A 34 58.58 -40.53 -18.26
CA GLY A 34 59.78 -41.00 -18.96
C GLY A 34 61.07 -40.64 -18.21
N GLU A 35 61.20 -39.41 -17.73
CA GLU A 35 62.34 -38.95 -16.92
C GLU A 35 62.51 -39.81 -15.66
N ASP A 36 61.42 -40.11 -14.95
CA ASP A 36 61.41 -41.02 -13.79
C ASP A 36 61.90 -42.43 -14.16
N LEU A 37 61.37 -42.99 -15.26
CA LEU A 37 61.74 -44.33 -15.72
C LEU A 37 63.24 -44.44 -16.05
N PHE A 38 63.83 -43.38 -16.60
CA PHE A 38 65.25 -43.32 -16.98
C PHE A 38 66.15 -42.70 -15.91
N GLY A 39 65.61 -42.31 -14.75
CA GLY A 39 66.37 -41.67 -13.67
C GLY A 39 66.95 -40.29 -14.04
N LEU A 40 66.32 -39.58 -14.97
CA LEU A 40 66.70 -38.24 -15.39
C LEU A 40 66.10 -37.18 -14.46
N PRO A 41 66.79 -36.05 -14.21
CA PRO A 41 66.24 -34.96 -13.43
C PRO A 41 65.09 -34.29 -14.17
N HIS A 42 64.00 -33.98 -13.46
CA HIS A 42 62.84 -33.33 -14.06
C HIS A 42 63.13 -31.95 -14.61
N GLN A 43 62.78 -31.73 -15.88
CA GLN A 43 62.90 -30.42 -16.49
C GLN A 43 61.71 -29.51 -16.10
N GLN A 44 61.98 -28.37 -15.47
CA GLN A 44 60.93 -27.42 -15.12
C GLN A 44 60.47 -26.60 -16.34
N TYR A 45 59.16 -26.36 -16.43
CA TYR A 45 58.54 -25.51 -17.45
C TYR A 45 57.81 -24.30 -16.82
N PRO A 46 58.54 -23.27 -16.32
CA PRO A 46 57.94 -22.13 -15.60
C PRO A 46 56.87 -21.37 -16.41
N LYS A 47 57.05 -21.30 -17.74
CA LYS A 47 56.07 -20.65 -18.63
C LYS A 47 54.73 -21.40 -18.66
N LEU A 48 54.77 -22.73 -18.65
CA LEU A 48 53.57 -23.55 -18.68
C LEU A 48 52.81 -23.44 -17.35
N GLU A 49 53.52 -23.43 -16.22
CA GLU A 49 52.91 -23.22 -14.91
C GLU A 49 52.30 -21.82 -14.78
N LYS A 50 52.96 -20.79 -15.31
CA LYS A 50 52.40 -19.44 -15.38
C LYS A 50 51.12 -19.40 -16.22
N THR A 51 51.11 -20.02 -17.40
CA THR A 51 49.92 -20.11 -18.24
C THR A 51 48.79 -20.87 -17.55
N LYS A 52 49.08 -21.92 -16.79
CA LYS A 52 48.10 -22.64 -15.96
C LYS A 52 47.40 -21.72 -14.96
N GLN A 53 48.18 -20.91 -14.24
CA GLN A 53 47.65 -19.94 -13.27
C GLN A 53 46.82 -18.85 -13.97
N GLU A 54 47.34 -18.27 -15.06
CA GLU A 54 46.63 -17.24 -15.84
C GLU A 54 45.31 -17.76 -16.41
N LEU A 55 45.28 -18.99 -16.95
CA LEU A 55 44.05 -19.64 -17.43
C LEU A 55 43.06 -19.94 -16.30
N GLY A 56 43.56 -20.33 -15.12
CA GLY A 56 42.74 -20.55 -13.93
C GLY A 56 42.06 -19.27 -13.44
N TYR A 57 42.77 -18.14 -13.43
CA TYR A 57 42.20 -16.84 -13.09
C TYR A 57 41.16 -16.37 -14.13
N LEU A 58 41.48 -16.54 -15.40
CA LEU A 58 40.57 -16.21 -16.49
C LEU A 58 39.27 -17.03 -16.45
N ALA A 59 39.39 -18.32 -16.15
CA ALA A 59 38.23 -19.20 -15.94
C ALA A 59 37.32 -18.64 -14.85
N GLN A 60 37.87 -18.35 -13.68
CA GLN A 60 37.07 -17.84 -12.56
C GLN A 60 36.29 -16.56 -12.90
N LEU A 61 36.92 -15.63 -13.63
CA LEU A 61 36.27 -14.38 -14.03
C LEU A 61 35.17 -14.62 -15.06
N TYR A 62 35.48 -15.28 -16.17
CA TYR A 62 34.54 -15.44 -17.28
C TYR A 62 33.43 -16.45 -16.96
N ASP A 63 33.70 -17.49 -16.17
CA ASP A 63 32.68 -18.43 -15.71
C ASP A 63 31.67 -17.71 -14.79
N LEU A 64 32.14 -16.82 -13.89
CA LEU A 64 31.25 -15.99 -13.09
C LEU A 64 30.50 -14.96 -13.94
N TYR A 65 31.18 -14.35 -14.92
CA TYR A 65 30.58 -13.36 -15.81
C TYR A 65 29.39 -13.94 -16.59
N VAL A 66 29.59 -15.10 -17.21
CA VAL A 66 28.53 -15.81 -17.95
C VAL A 66 27.38 -16.18 -17.01
N LEU A 67 27.69 -16.74 -15.84
CA LEU A 67 26.68 -17.12 -14.86
C LEU A 67 25.81 -15.92 -14.44
N VAL A 68 26.43 -14.77 -14.15
CA VAL A 68 25.70 -13.54 -13.78
C VAL A 68 24.81 -13.07 -14.92
N LEU A 69 25.33 -13.01 -16.15
CA LEU A 69 24.54 -12.56 -17.30
C LEU A 69 23.36 -13.48 -17.61
N GLU A 70 23.56 -14.80 -17.56
CA GLU A 70 22.49 -15.78 -17.80
C GLU A 70 21.43 -15.68 -16.70
N THR A 71 21.84 -15.62 -15.43
CA THR A 71 20.93 -15.52 -14.29
C THR A 71 20.12 -14.21 -14.33
N ILE A 72 20.78 -13.06 -14.58
CA ILE A 72 20.09 -11.77 -14.68
C ILE A 72 19.15 -11.75 -15.88
N LYS A 73 19.52 -12.40 -17.00
CA LYS A 73 18.63 -12.51 -18.16
C LYS A 73 17.39 -13.34 -17.83
N GLU A 74 17.53 -14.45 -17.13
CA GLU A 74 16.38 -15.25 -16.67
C GLU A 74 15.45 -14.42 -15.77
N TRP A 75 15.99 -13.63 -14.84
CA TRP A 75 15.19 -12.74 -13.99
C TRP A 75 14.44 -11.67 -14.79
N LYS A 76 15.10 -11.10 -15.81
CA LYS A 76 14.51 -10.08 -16.69
C LYS A 76 13.30 -10.60 -17.47
N ASP A 77 13.29 -11.88 -17.81
CA ASP A 77 12.21 -12.56 -18.53
C ASP A 77 11.01 -12.91 -17.61
N TYR A 78 11.10 -12.71 -16.29
CA TYR A 78 9.98 -12.94 -15.38
C TYR A 78 8.86 -11.92 -15.58
N LEU A 79 7.62 -12.41 -15.48
CA LEU A 79 6.44 -11.56 -15.39
C LEU A 79 6.46 -10.80 -14.07
N TRP A 80 6.11 -9.52 -14.11
CA TRP A 80 6.11 -8.65 -12.93
C TRP A 80 5.23 -9.19 -11.80
N THR A 81 4.15 -9.90 -12.12
CA THR A 81 3.27 -10.55 -11.14
C THR A 81 3.96 -11.69 -10.36
N GLU A 82 4.99 -12.30 -10.93
CA GLU A 82 5.75 -13.40 -10.34
C GLU A 82 6.98 -12.89 -9.57
N VAL A 83 7.52 -11.74 -9.96
CA VAL A 83 8.70 -11.11 -9.35
C VAL A 83 8.64 -11.06 -7.82
N PRO A 84 7.53 -10.63 -7.16
CA PRO A 84 7.47 -10.55 -5.70
C PRO A 84 7.81 -11.86 -4.98
N GLN A 85 7.57 -13.02 -5.60
CA GLN A 85 7.88 -14.34 -5.04
C GLN A 85 9.37 -14.69 -5.14
N HIS A 86 10.06 -14.09 -6.11
CA HIS A 86 11.47 -14.36 -6.42
C HIS A 86 12.43 -13.29 -5.90
N ILE A 87 11.94 -12.15 -5.39
CA ILE A 87 12.77 -11.02 -4.93
C ILE A 87 13.81 -11.45 -3.87
N GLU A 88 13.43 -12.26 -2.88
CA GLU A 88 14.37 -12.70 -1.84
C GLU A 88 15.45 -13.63 -2.39
N ASP A 89 15.09 -14.51 -3.33
CA ASP A 89 16.05 -15.37 -4.03
C ASP A 89 17.01 -14.53 -4.88
N MET A 90 16.51 -13.54 -5.62
CA MET A 90 17.33 -12.61 -6.39
C MET A 90 18.31 -11.84 -5.49
N ARG A 91 17.84 -11.35 -4.34
CA ARG A 91 18.65 -10.65 -3.35
C ARG A 91 19.75 -11.54 -2.78
N SER A 92 19.44 -12.79 -2.45
CA SER A 92 20.44 -13.74 -1.96
C SER A 92 21.48 -14.05 -3.03
N GLN A 93 21.05 -14.32 -4.28
CA GLN A 93 21.95 -14.65 -5.37
C GLN A 93 22.85 -13.49 -5.79
N ILE A 94 22.33 -12.25 -5.84
CA ILE A 94 23.15 -11.08 -6.17
C ILE A 94 24.23 -10.84 -5.11
N GLU A 95 23.92 -11.10 -3.83
CA GLU A 95 24.88 -11.01 -2.75
C GLU A 95 25.98 -12.09 -2.89
N VAL A 96 25.61 -13.32 -3.26
CA VAL A 96 26.56 -14.39 -3.59
C VAL A 96 27.48 -13.98 -4.73
N PHE A 97 26.94 -13.40 -5.82
CA PHE A 97 27.72 -12.90 -6.94
C PHE A 97 28.66 -11.76 -6.54
N SER A 98 28.17 -10.78 -5.77
CA SER A 98 28.96 -9.67 -5.23
C SER A 98 30.12 -10.19 -4.38
N ASN A 99 29.88 -11.16 -3.51
CA ASN A 99 30.89 -11.76 -2.66
C ASN A 99 31.93 -12.57 -3.45
N ARG A 100 31.51 -13.33 -4.48
CA ARG A 100 32.43 -14.02 -5.40
C ARG A 100 33.29 -13.03 -6.18
N CYS A 101 32.68 -11.96 -6.70
CA CYS A 101 33.39 -10.89 -7.39
C CYS A 101 34.44 -10.22 -6.48
N LYS A 102 34.06 -9.87 -5.24
CA LYS A 102 34.97 -9.26 -4.24
C LYS A 102 36.12 -10.17 -3.81
N LYS A 103 35.96 -11.50 -3.86
CA LYS A 103 37.00 -12.49 -3.53
C LYS A 103 38.01 -12.73 -4.66
N MET A 104 37.79 -12.15 -5.85
CA MET A 104 38.71 -12.34 -6.98
C MET A 104 40.11 -11.76 -6.70
N PRO A 105 41.19 -12.42 -7.18
CA PRO A 105 42.56 -11.95 -7.09
C PRO A 105 42.75 -10.54 -7.65
N LYS A 106 43.69 -9.76 -7.07
CA LYS A 106 43.96 -8.38 -7.50
C LYS A 106 44.30 -8.26 -8.98
N GLN A 107 45.03 -9.24 -9.55
CA GLN A 107 45.39 -9.22 -10.97
C GLN A 107 44.17 -9.22 -11.90
N LEU A 108 43.04 -9.81 -11.48
CA LEU A 108 41.79 -9.81 -12.26
C LEU A 108 41.01 -8.51 -12.10
N ARG A 109 41.20 -7.77 -11.00
CA ARG A 109 40.42 -6.56 -10.71
C ARG A 109 40.77 -5.37 -11.60
N GLU A 110 41.95 -5.42 -12.23
CA GLU A 110 42.39 -4.41 -13.19
C GLU A 110 41.80 -4.65 -14.59
N TRP A 111 41.05 -5.75 -14.79
CA TRP A 111 40.56 -6.13 -16.09
C TRP A 111 39.26 -5.39 -16.41
N PRO A 112 39.06 -4.91 -17.65
CA PRO A 112 37.81 -4.28 -18.07
C PRO A 112 36.58 -5.15 -17.79
N ALA A 113 36.68 -6.45 -18.09
CA ALA A 113 35.60 -7.42 -17.85
C ALA A 113 35.23 -7.55 -16.36
N TYR A 114 36.18 -7.37 -15.44
CA TYR A 114 35.87 -7.35 -14.01
C TYR A 114 35.07 -6.09 -13.63
N HIS A 115 35.44 -4.94 -14.17
CA HIS A 115 34.72 -3.69 -13.91
C HIS A 115 33.30 -3.72 -14.47
N GLU A 116 33.11 -4.24 -15.68
CA GLU A 116 31.78 -4.45 -16.27
C GLU A 116 30.94 -5.40 -15.41
N LEU A 117 31.48 -6.56 -15.02
CA LEU A 117 30.78 -7.51 -14.17
C LEU A 117 30.39 -6.90 -12.83
N LYS A 118 31.32 -6.18 -12.20
CA LYS A 118 31.08 -5.51 -10.93
C LYS A 118 29.96 -4.49 -11.07
N LYS A 119 29.96 -3.71 -12.16
CA LYS A 119 28.92 -2.72 -12.45
C LYS A 119 27.56 -3.38 -12.63
N GLU A 120 27.45 -4.43 -13.46
CA GLU A 120 26.18 -5.15 -13.64
C GLU A 120 25.60 -5.69 -12.32
N ILE A 121 26.46 -6.20 -11.43
CA ILE A 121 26.06 -6.66 -10.10
C ILE A 121 25.59 -5.50 -9.22
N GLU A 122 26.29 -4.35 -9.27
CA GLU A 122 25.97 -3.16 -8.48
C GLU A 122 24.67 -2.50 -8.97
N ASP A 123 24.53 -2.26 -10.28
CA ASP A 123 23.33 -1.68 -10.91
C ASP A 123 22.07 -2.51 -10.56
N PHE A 124 22.14 -3.85 -10.65
CA PHE A 124 21.02 -4.70 -10.27
C PHE A 124 20.77 -4.73 -8.75
N SER A 125 21.84 -4.69 -7.95
CA SER A 125 21.74 -4.62 -6.49
C SER A 125 21.12 -3.31 -6.00
N GLU A 126 21.34 -2.20 -6.70
CA GLU A 126 20.74 -0.90 -6.41
C GLU A 126 19.27 -0.82 -6.86
N ALA A 127 18.92 -1.51 -7.95
CA ALA A 127 17.54 -1.60 -8.41
C ALA A 127 16.64 -2.46 -7.49
N LEU A 128 17.17 -3.53 -6.89
CA LEU A 128 16.39 -4.48 -6.09
C LEU A 128 15.52 -3.85 -4.98
N PRO A 129 16.05 -2.95 -4.12
CA PRO A 129 15.23 -2.25 -3.12
C PRO A 129 14.04 -1.52 -3.73
N LEU A 130 14.22 -0.84 -4.88
CA LEU A 130 13.12 -0.16 -5.57
C LEU A 130 12.08 -1.15 -6.10
N LEU A 131 12.51 -2.31 -6.62
CA LEU A 131 11.60 -3.35 -7.07
C LEU A 131 10.76 -3.91 -5.92
N VAL A 132 11.34 -4.03 -4.72
CA VAL A 132 10.59 -4.44 -3.51
C VAL A 132 9.52 -3.43 -3.16
N GLU A 133 9.86 -2.14 -3.18
CA GLU A 133 8.94 -1.05 -2.88
C GLU A 133 7.81 -0.96 -3.92
N LEU A 134 8.14 -1.09 -5.21
CA LEU A 134 7.17 -1.07 -6.31
C LEU A 134 6.28 -2.32 -6.36
N ALA A 135 6.73 -3.44 -5.78
CA ALA A 135 5.96 -4.67 -5.67
C ALA A 135 4.89 -4.62 -4.56
N LYS A 136 4.89 -3.58 -3.70
CA LYS A 136 3.91 -3.47 -2.63
C LYS A 136 2.48 -3.31 -3.18
N PRO A 137 1.47 -3.87 -2.50
CA PRO A 137 0.06 -3.73 -2.90
C PRO A 137 -0.49 -2.30 -2.73
N SER A 138 0.26 -1.41 -2.10
CA SER A 138 -0.05 0.02 -2.03
C SER A 138 0.09 0.73 -3.37
N ILE A 139 0.92 0.19 -4.27
CA ILE A 139 1.12 0.72 -5.61
C ILE A 139 -0.12 0.43 -6.46
N MET A 140 -0.61 1.48 -7.12
CA MET A 140 -1.87 1.50 -7.87
C MET A 140 -1.58 2.15 -9.23
N PRO A 141 -2.46 2.02 -10.23
CA PRO A 141 -2.22 2.55 -11.59
C PRO A 141 -1.80 4.04 -11.62
N ARG A 142 -2.35 4.87 -10.72
CA ARG A 142 -1.96 6.28 -10.56
C ARG A 142 -0.50 6.49 -10.15
N HIS A 143 0.07 5.61 -9.34
CA HIS A 143 1.48 5.68 -8.92
C HIS A 143 2.40 5.27 -10.07
N TRP A 144 1.99 4.27 -10.84
CA TRP A 144 2.71 3.88 -12.06
C TRP A 144 2.74 4.99 -13.11
N GLN A 145 1.65 5.74 -13.28
CA GLN A 145 1.62 6.93 -14.13
C GLN A 145 2.65 7.98 -13.67
N GLN A 146 2.75 8.23 -12.36
CA GLN A 146 3.77 9.16 -11.83
C GLN A 146 5.20 8.66 -12.12
N VAL A 147 5.45 7.36 -12.01
CA VAL A 147 6.76 6.77 -12.35
C VAL A 147 7.05 6.89 -13.85
N GLN A 148 6.05 6.67 -14.72
CA GLN A 148 6.19 6.86 -16.17
C GLN A 148 6.48 8.33 -16.53
N GLU A 149 5.78 9.28 -15.90
CA GLU A 149 6.00 10.72 -16.09
C GLU A 149 7.40 11.17 -15.67
N LEU A 150 7.90 10.65 -14.54
CA LEU A 150 9.26 10.94 -14.06
C LEU A 150 10.34 10.37 -14.96
N THR A 151 10.20 9.11 -15.36
CA THR A 151 11.20 8.40 -16.15
C THR A 151 11.12 8.70 -17.65
N GLY A 152 10.00 9.27 -18.11
CA GLY A 152 9.71 9.49 -19.52
C GLY A 152 9.55 8.19 -20.32
N LYS A 153 9.35 7.04 -19.67
CA LYS A 153 9.22 5.73 -20.33
C LYS A 153 7.84 5.14 -20.11
N GLU A 154 7.28 4.56 -21.16
CA GLU A 154 6.00 3.86 -21.09
C GLU A 154 6.21 2.45 -20.51
N LEU A 155 5.67 2.23 -19.32
CA LEU A 155 5.60 0.92 -18.67
C LEU A 155 4.25 0.24 -19.01
N PRO A 156 4.24 -1.00 -19.52
CA PRO A 156 3.01 -1.70 -19.90
C PRO A 156 2.32 -2.32 -18.68
N VAL A 157 1.98 -1.51 -17.67
CA VAL A 157 1.47 -1.96 -16.36
C VAL A 157 0.14 -2.71 -16.46
N ASP A 158 -0.71 -2.33 -17.40
CA ASP A 158 -2.00 -3.00 -17.63
C ASP A 158 -1.89 -4.25 -18.52
N SER A 159 -0.69 -4.58 -19.00
CA SER A 159 -0.46 -5.74 -19.86
C SER A 159 -0.14 -6.99 -19.03
N GLU A 160 -0.77 -8.12 -19.37
CA GLU A 160 -0.38 -9.43 -18.84
C GLU A 160 1.05 -9.83 -19.22
N MET A 161 1.66 -9.13 -20.18
CA MET A 161 3.05 -9.33 -20.61
C MET A 161 4.03 -8.35 -19.93
N PHE A 162 3.63 -7.70 -18.83
CA PHE A 162 4.54 -6.81 -18.11
C PHE A 162 5.69 -7.61 -17.49
N MET A 163 6.91 -7.40 -18.00
CA MET A 163 8.11 -8.12 -17.57
C MET A 163 9.01 -7.24 -16.71
N LEU A 164 9.83 -7.87 -15.86
CA LEU A 164 10.85 -7.18 -15.07
C LEU A 164 11.80 -6.37 -15.96
N GLN A 165 12.13 -6.89 -17.14
CA GLN A 165 12.98 -6.22 -18.12
C GLN A 165 12.53 -4.78 -18.39
N SER A 166 11.23 -4.51 -18.47
CA SER A 166 10.70 -3.17 -18.74
C SER A 166 11.04 -2.16 -17.63
N LEU A 167 11.11 -2.60 -16.38
CA LEU A 167 11.50 -1.76 -15.24
C LEU A 167 13.00 -1.56 -15.16
N ILE A 168 13.79 -2.60 -15.46
CA ILE A 168 15.24 -2.46 -15.54
C ILE A 168 15.62 -1.50 -16.66
N ASP A 169 14.97 -1.63 -17.82
CA ASP A 169 15.16 -0.73 -18.96
C ASP A 169 14.69 0.68 -18.65
N ALA A 170 13.77 0.88 -17.70
CA ALA A 170 13.36 2.21 -17.24
C ALA A 170 14.44 2.99 -16.48
N ASN A 171 15.52 2.31 -16.08
CA ASN A 171 16.64 2.89 -15.36
C ASN A 171 16.22 3.69 -14.11
N LEU A 172 15.35 3.09 -13.30
CA LEU A 172 14.79 3.70 -12.08
C LEU A 172 15.85 4.20 -11.10
N GLN A 173 17.07 3.66 -11.18
CA GLN A 173 18.25 4.07 -10.42
C GLN A 173 18.64 5.55 -10.63
N GLU A 174 18.26 6.18 -11.74
CA GLU A 174 18.51 7.63 -11.94
C GLU A 174 17.60 8.53 -11.08
N HIS A 175 16.45 8.02 -10.64
CA HIS A 175 15.42 8.77 -9.90
C HIS A 175 15.04 8.03 -8.61
N ILE A 176 16.04 7.49 -7.89
CA ILE A 176 15.83 6.67 -6.68
C ILE A 176 14.99 7.42 -5.65
N ASP A 177 15.35 8.67 -5.36
CA ASP A 177 14.72 9.46 -4.31
C ASP A 177 13.25 9.75 -4.66
N GLU A 178 12.96 10.14 -5.90
CA GLU A 178 11.61 10.45 -6.36
C GLU A 178 10.71 9.21 -6.43
N VAL A 179 11.23 8.09 -6.92
CA VAL A 179 10.49 6.82 -6.96
C VAL A 179 10.21 6.32 -5.55
N THR A 180 11.18 6.47 -4.64
CA THR A 180 10.99 6.13 -3.22
C THR A 180 9.89 7.00 -2.62
N ASP A 181 9.89 8.31 -2.86
CA ASP A 181 8.85 9.24 -2.40
C ASP A 181 7.45 8.87 -2.92
N ILE A 182 7.34 8.37 -4.16
CA ILE A 182 6.07 7.86 -4.72
C ILE A 182 5.61 6.62 -3.95
N CYS A 183 6.51 5.66 -3.70
CA CYS A 183 6.18 4.44 -2.96
C CYS A 183 5.74 4.77 -1.52
N ASP A 184 6.44 5.72 -0.90
CA ASP A 184 6.13 6.25 0.43
C ASP A 184 4.77 6.97 0.47
N SER A 185 4.43 7.69 -0.61
CA SER A 185 3.11 8.29 -0.78
C SER A 185 2.04 7.22 -0.94
N ALA A 186 2.31 6.18 -1.73
CA ALA A 186 1.39 5.07 -1.98
C ALA A 186 1.04 4.32 -0.68
N ASP A 187 2.03 4.06 0.17
CA ASP A 187 1.82 3.44 1.48
C ASP A 187 0.90 4.29 2.36
N LYS A 188 1.12 5.61 2.40
CA LYS A 188 0.27 6.56 3.14
C LYS A 188 -1.14 6.64 2.56
N GLN A 189 -1.27 6.58 1.24
CA GLN A 189 -2.57 6.55 0.55
C GLN A 189 -3.36 5.29 0.86
N LEU A 190 -2.72 4.12 0.88
CA LEU A 190 -3.37 2.86 1.24
C LEU A 190 -3.94 2.89 2.68
N ILE A 191 -3.24 3.55 3.60
CA ILE A 191 -3.74 3.76 4.97
C ILE A 191 -5.01 4.62 4.96
N ILE A 192 -5.03 5.70 4.20
CA ILE A 192 -6.21 6.57 4.07
C ILE A 192 -7.38 5.80 3.45
N GLU A 193 -7.13 5.04 2.39
CA GLU A 193 -8.14 4.23 1.70
C GLU A 193 -8.78 3.20 2.64
N LYS A 194 -7.97 2.43 3.37
CA LYS A 194 -8.45 1.44 4.34
C LYS A 194 -9.28 2.10 5.45
N ARG A 195 -8.76 3.16 6.06
CA ARG A 195 -9.47 3.86 7.14
C ARG A 195 -10.78 4.48 6.66
N LEU A 196 -10.79 5.08 5.48
CA LEU A 196 -12.02 5.61 4.90
C LEU A 196 -13.04 4.51 4.62
N ALA A 197 -12.60 3.36 4.10
CA ALA A 197 -13.47 2.21 3.88
C ALA A 197 -14.02 1.66 5.20
N ASP A 198 -13.21 1.56 6.25
CA ASP A 198 -13.63 1.11 7.58
C ASP A 198 -14.68 2.03 8.19
N ILE A 199 -14.46 3.35 8.16
CA ILE A 199 -15.42 4.36 8.62
C ILE A 199 -16.71 4.27 7.80
N THR A 200 -16.61 4.19 6.47
CA THR A 200 -17.77 4.07 5.58
C THR A 200 -18.60 2.83 5.92
N LYS A 201 -17.94 1.69 6.15
CA LYS A 201 -18.60 0.45 6.53
C LYS A 201 -19.28 0.57 7.89
N GLN A 202 -18.57 1.06 8.90
CA GLN A 202 -19.13 1.27 10.24
C GLN A 202 -20.43 2.08 10.16
N TRP A 203 -20.40 3.26 9.52
CA TRP A 203 -21.57 4.15 9.43
C TRP A 203 -22.69 3.64 8.49
N SER A 204 -22.41 2.64 7.66
CA SER A 204 -23.44 1.96 6.85
C SER A 204 -24.25 0.94 7.67
N GLU A 205 -23.70 0.47 8.78
CA GLU A 205 -24.30 -0.54 9.67
C GLU A 205 -24.82 0.08 10.99
N GLU A 206 -24.29 1.25 11.39
CA GLU A 206 -24.69 1.92 12.63
C GLU A 206 -26.17 2.29 12.65
N ALA A 207 -26.86 1.85 13.71
CA ALA A 207 -28.28 2.07 13.90
C ALA A 207 -28.63 2.72 15.26
N PHE A 208 -29.67 3.55 15.23
CA PHE A 208 -30.32 4.07 16.44
C PHE A 208 -31.08 2.97 17.17
N LEU A 209 -31.07 3.07 18.50
CA LEU A 209 -31.94 2.28 19.37
C LEU A 209 -33.08 3.16 19.88
N PHE A 210 -34.31 2.74 19.62
CA PHE A 210 -35.51 3.39 20.14
C PHE A 210 -36.04 2.64 21.36
N GLY A 211 -36.69 3.36 22.27
CA GLY A 211 -37.35 2.81 23.44
C GLY A 211 -38.69 3.46 23.73
N SER A 212 -39.46 2.82 24.61
CA SER A 212 -40.74 3.32 25.11
C SER A 212 -40.54 4.42 26.16
N TRP A 213 -41.47 5.37 26.21
CA TRP A 213 -41.50 6.41 27.25
C TRP A 213 -42.75 6.30 28.13
N LYS A 214 -42.55 6.15 29.44
CA LYS A 214 -43.61 5.97 30.48
C LYS A 214 -44.58 4.82 30.12
N SER A 215 -45.89 5.06 30.17
CA SER A 215 -46.97 4.08 29.95
C SER A 215 -47.30 3.85 28.46
N ARG A 216 -46.43 4.24 27.52
CA ARG A 216 -46.72 4.08 26.09
C ARG A 216 -46.23 2.71 25.59
N ASP A 217 -47.13 1.96 24.95
CA ASP A 217 -46.84 0.63 24.37
C ASP A 217 -46.10 0.68 23.02
N TYR A 218 -45.48 1.80 22.67
CA TYR A 218 -44.70 1.93 21.42
C TYR A 218 -43.44 2.75 21.66
N ASP A 219 -42.36 2.33 20.97
CA ASP A 219 -41.09 3.03 20.99
C ASP A 219 -41.26 4.42 20.43
N CYS A 220 -40.88 5.44 21.19
CA CYS A 220 -41.09 6.83 20.84
C CYS A 220 -39.96 7.79 21.21
N VAL A 221 -38.92 7.29 21.86
CA VAL A 221 -37.73 8.04 22.23
C VAL A 221 -36.48 7.34 21.73
N LEU A 222 -35.48 8.11 21.35
CA LEU A 222 -34.13 7.61 21.24
C LEU A 222 -33.61 7.21 22.63
N SER A 223 -32.97 6.05 22.73
CA SER A 223 -32.32 5.60 23.95
C SER A 223 -31.12 6.49 24.28
N GLY A 224 -31.16 7.18 25.42
CA GLY A 224 -30.15 8.18 25.79
C GLY A 224 -28.72 7.62 25.85
N GLY A 225 -28.55 6.39 26.36
CA GLY A 225 -27.24 5.73 26.40
C GLY A 225 -26.68 5.48 25.01
N ARG A 226 -27.50 4.92 24.11
CA ARG A 226 -27.08 4.64 22.73
C ARG A 226 -26.80 5.90 21.93
N VAL A 227 -27.57 6.98 22.15
CA VAL A 227 -27.31 8.25 21.46
C VAL A 227 -26.00 8.87 21.92
N ALA A 228 -25.67 8.82 23.21
CA ALA A 228 -24.40 9.32 23.71
C ALA A 228 -23.21 8.57 23.08
N GLU A 229 -23.29 7.24 23.01
CA GLU A 229 -22.30 6.41 22.30
C GLU A 229 -22.16 6.81 20.82
N ILE A 230 -23.29 6.99 20.12
CA ILE A 230 -23.27 7.40 18.70
C ILE A 230 -22.64 8.78 18.53
N GLN A 231 -22.91 9.73 19.44
CA GLN A 231 -22.30 11.05 19.40
C GLN A 231 -20.78 11.00 19.62
N GLU A 232 -20.31 10.20 20.58
CA GLU A 232 -18.88 9.98 20.81
C GLU A 232 -18.20 9.35 19.59
N MET A 233 -18.80 8.30 19.01
CA MET A 233 -18.30 7.67 17.78
C MET A 233 -18.27 8.65 16.60
N LEU A 234 -19.24 9.57 16.51
CA LEU A 234 -19.32 10.58 15.46
C LEU A 234 -18.21 11.63 15.59
N GLU A 235 -17.94 12.09 16.81
CA GLU A 235 -16.83 13.00 17.10
C GLU A 235 -15.48 12.36 16.76
N GLU A 236 -15.27 11.09 17.15
CA GLU A 236 -14.05 10.36 16.82
C GLU A 236 -13.90 10.17 15.30
N ALA A 237 -14.94 9.72 14.61
CA ALA A 237 -14.92 9.53 13.16
C ALA A 237 -14.64 10.84 12.41
N LEU A 238 -15.27 11.95 12.82
CA LEU A 238 -14.99 13.27 12.26
C LEU A 238 -13.55 13.73 12.53
N MET A 239 -13.01 13.49 13.73
CA MET A 239 -11.62 13.80 14.03
C MET A 239 -10.66 13.02 13.14
N GLN A 240 -10.90 11.72 12.95
CA GLN A 240 -10.11 10.87 12.06
C GLN A 240 -10.19 11.33 10.60
N LEU A 241 -11.40 11.59 10.09
CA LEU A 241 -11.62 12.07 8.71
C LEU A 241 -10.96 13.43 8.46
N ASN A 242 -11.08 14.38 9.38
CA ASN A 242 -10.42 15.69 9.26
C ASN A 242 -8.89 15.58 9.30
N THR A 243 -8.36 14.69 10.15
CA THR A 243 -6.91 14.41 10.19
C THR A 243 -6.44 13.85 8.85
N MET A 244 -7.15 12.87 8.28
CA MET A 244 -6.83 12.31 6.95
C MET A 244 -6.97 13.37 5.85
N ASN A 245 -8.01 14.20 5.87
CA ASN A 245 -8.21 15.27 4.90
C ASN A 245 -7.08 16.31 4.97
N ALA A 246 -6.49 16.56 6.13
CA ALA A 246 -5.35 17.47 6.27
C ALA A 246 -4.02 16.89 5.75
N MET A 247 -3.91 15.57 5.54
CA MET A 247 -2.68 14.94 5.06
C MET A 247 -2.39 15.33 3.61
N ARG A 248 -1.10 15.56 3.29
CA ARG A 248 -0.64 15.89 1.92
C ARG A 248 -1.05 14.83 0.89
N HIS A 249 -1.03 13.56 1.28
CA HIS A 249 -1.31 12.41 0.40
C HIS A 249 -2.80 12.13 0.20
N SER A 250 -3.68 12.96 0.77
CA SER A 250 -5.14 12.80 0.66
C SER A 250 -5.73 13.29 -0.67
N LEU A 251 -4.91 13.85 -1.57
CA LEU A 251 -5.36 14.47 -2.81
C LEU A 251 -6.35 13.60 -3.63
N PRO A 252 -6.08 12.29 -3.86
CA PRO A 252 -7.01 11.44 -4.61
C PRO A 252 -8.33 11.15 -3.87
N PHE A 253 -8.35 11.35 -2.55
CA PHE A 253 -9.47 11.02 -1.66
C PHE A 253 -10.22 12.27 -1.18
N LYS A 254 -9.88 13.47 -1.67
CA LYS A 254 -10.48 14.73 -1.20
C LYS A 254 -11.99 14.74 -1.30
N GLU A 255 -12.54 14.39 -2.46
CA GLU A 255 -13.98 14.37 -2.67
C GLU A 255 -14.68 13.30 -1.79
N PRO A 256 -14.24 12.02 -1.77
CA PRO A 256 -14.78 11.02 -0.84
C PRO A 256 -14.73 11.42 0.63
N LEU A 257 -13.59 11.96 1.09
CA LEU A 257 -13.40 12.43 2.46
C LEU A 257 -14.35 13.59 2.77
N GLN A 258 -14.44 14.58 1.90
CA GLN A 258 -15.31 15.74 2.08
C GLN A 258 -16.79 15.33 2.15
N ASN A 259 -17.22 14.42 1.27
CA ASN A 259 -18.59 13.90 1.26
C ASN A 259 -18.94 13.18 2.56
N MET A 260 -18.02 12.36 3.08
CA MET A 260 -18.22 11.66 4.35
C MET A 260 -18.23 12.63 5.54
N ILE A 261 -17.31 13.60 5.58
CA ILE A 261 -17.26 14.64 6.61
C ILE A 261 -18.57 15.43 6.66
N THR A 262 -19.05 15.89 5.51
CA THR A 262 -20.32 16.62 5.43
C THR A 262 -21.48 15.76 5.90
N SER A 263 -21.57 14.50 5.44
CA SER A 263 -22.66 13.58 5.81
C SER A 263 -22.70 13.31 7.31
N LEU A 264 -21.55 13.04 7.94
CA LEU A 264 -21.48 12.79 9.38
C LEU A 264 -21.69 14.06 10.20
N SER A 265 -21.18 15.22 9.76
CA SER A 265 -21.41 16.50 10.43
C SER A 265 -22.90 16.86 10.44
N GLU A 266 -23.58 16.72 9.31
CA GLU A 266 -25.03 16.94 9.21
C GLU A 266 -25.80 15.96 10.09
N ALA A 267 -25.39 14.68 10.13
CA ALA A 267 -26.00 13.70 11.02
C ALA A 267 -25.84 14.09 12.50
N GLY A 268 -24.66 14.56 12.91
CA GLY A 268 -24.39 15.04 14.25
C GLY A 268 -25.29 16.22 14.65
N ASP A 269 -25.41 17.22 13.79
CA ASP A 269 -26.28 18.39 14.00
C ASP A 269 -27.75 17.99 14.19
N ILE A 270 -28.21 17.02 13.40
CA ILE A 270 -29.59 16.54 13.44
C ILE A 270 -29.85 15.73 14.70
N ILE A 271 -28.91 14.88 15.11
CA ILE A 271 -28.98 14.14 16.38
C ILE A 271 -29.07 15.11 17.55
N GLU A 272 -28.21 16.13 17.59
CA GLU A 272 -28.20 17.11 18.69
C GLU A 272 -29.53 17.87 18.77
N ARG A 273 -30.08 18.30 17.62
CA ARG A 273 -31.41 18.91 17.55
C ARG A 273 -32.50 17.96 17.99
N TRP A 274 -32.44 16.69 17.59
CA TRP A 274 -33.42 15.69 17.98
C TRP A 274 -33.40 15.45 19.49
N VAL A 275 -32.22 15.29 20.09
CA VAL A 275 -32.09 15.14 21.56
C VAL A 275 -32.65 16.35 22.29
N LYS A 276 -32.34 17.58 21.85
CA LYS A 276 -32.88 18.82 22.44
C LYS A 276 -34.41 18.88 22.37
N VAL A 277 -34.96 18.54 21.20
CA VAL A 277 -36.40 18.45 20.97
C VAL A 277 -36.97 17.40 21.93
N GLN A 278 -36.45 16.17 21.91
CA GLN A 278 -36.89 15.07 22.76
C GLN A 278 -36.90 15.43 24.26
N MET A 279 -35.83 16.06 24.78
CA MET A 279 -35.77 16.52 26.17
C MET A 279 -36.84 17.58 26.51
N LEU A 280 -37.08 18.51 25.60
CA LEU A 280 -38.11 19.53 25.78
C LEU A 280 -39.51 18.91 25.75
N TRP A 281 -39.73 17.90 24.93
CA TRP A 281 -40.99 17.17 24.93
C TRP A 281 -41.22 16.33 26.17
N THR A 282 -40.24 15.53 26.59
CA THR A 282 -40.38 14.68 27.78
C THR A 282 -40.65 15.50 29.04
N SER A 283 -40.03 16.69 29.15
CA SER A 283 -40.28 17.61 30.26
C SER A 283 -41.67 18.26 30.22
N LEU A 284 -42.12 18.74 29.06
CA LEU A 284 -43.45 19.35 28.89
C LEU A 284 -44.59 18.32 29.02
N GLU A 285 -44.37 17.06 28.63
CA GLU A 285 -45.38 16.01 28.77
C GLU A 285 -45.75 15.76 30.24
N SER A 286 -44.80 15.80 31.17
CA SER A 286 -45.13 15.74 32.62
C SER A 286 -46.06 16.86 33.06
N VAL A 287 -45.90 18.06 32.50
CA VAL A 287 -46.65 19.26 32.88
C VAL A 287 -48.07 19.21 32.33
N PHE A 288 -48.23 18.86 31.04
CA PHE A 288 -49.52 18.93 30.34
C PHE A 288 -50.38 17.66 30.42
N THR A 289 -49.86 16.54 30.92
CA THR A 289 -50.61 15.27 30.96
C THR A 289 -51.11 14.89 32.36
N GLY A 290 -50.54 15.46 33.43
CA GLY A 290 -50.91 15.11 34.81
C GLY A 290 -50.95 16.25 35.82
N GLY A 291 -50.60 17.49 35.45
CA GLY A 291 -50.55 18.63 36.37
C GLY A 291 -51.81 19.51 36.37
N ASP A 292 -52.00 20.31 37.42
CA ASP A 292 -53.10 21.28 37.53
C ASP A 292 -53.03 22.37 36.43
N ILE A 293 -51.85 22.59 35.84
CA ILE A 293 -51.64 23.46 34.67
C ILE A 293 -52.45 22.97 33.45
N ALA A 294 -52.59 21.65 33.25
CA ALA A 294 -53.42 21.11 32.17
C ALA A 294 -54.91 21.41 32.36
N LYS A 295 -55.37 21.57 33.61
CA LYS A 295 -56.75 21.99 33.94
C LYS A 295 -56.94 23.49 33.79
N GLN A 296 -55.92 24.29 34.08
CA GLN A 296 -55.94 25.75 33.95
C GLN A 296 -55.84 26.21 32.48
N MET A 297 -55.12 25.46 31.62
CA MET A 297 -54.95 25.77 30.20
C MET A 297 -55.31 24.58 29.29
N PRO A 298 -56.61 24.24 29.19
CA PRO A 298 -57.07 23.03 28.51
C PRO A 298 -56.97 23.10 26.98
N MET A 299 -56.98 24.28 26.37
CA MET A 299 -56.85 24.43 24.92
C MET A 299 -55.40 24.20 24.46
N GLU A 300 -54.46 24.72 25.22
CA GLU A 300 -53.01 24.59 25.03
C GLU A 300 -52.58 23.14 25.23
N ALA A 301 -53.08 22.48 26.29
CA ALA A 301 -52.84 21.06 26.54
C ALA A 301 -53.37 20.17 25.40
N LYS A 302 -54.58 20.44 24.86
CA LYS A 302 -55.13 19.69 23.72
C LYS A 302 -54.31 19.89 22.44
N LYS A 303 -53.86 21.12 22.16
CA LYS A 303 -52.99 21.42 21.01
C LYS A 303 -51.64 20.69 21.14
N PHE A 304 -51.07 20.69 22.34
CA PHE A 304 -49.82 20.00 22.66
C PHE A 304 -49.92 18.48 22.44
N ILE A 305 -50.93 17.83 23.02
CA ILE A 305 -51.17 16.37 22.87
C ILE A 305 -51.39 15.98 21.41
N ARG A 306 -52.14 16.78 20.64
CA ARG A 306 -52.38 16.53 19.20
C ARG A 306 -51.10 16.63 18.37
N SER A 307 -50.27 17.65 18.61
CA SER A 307 -48.99 17.83 17.93
C SER A 307 -48.03 16.67 18.21
N ILE A 308 -47.95 16.21 19.46
CA ILE A 308 -47.15 15.04 19.86
C ILE A 308 -47.59 13.78 19.12
N ARG A 309 -48.91 13.52 19.08
CA ARG A 309 -49.45 12.30 18.47
C ARG A 309 -49.14 12.23 16.96
N ILE A 310 -49.12 13.37 16.29
CA ILE A 310 -48.79 13.46 14.85
C ILE A 310 -47.28 13.32 14.64
N GLY A 311 -46.46 14.01 15.43
CA GLY A 311 -45.00 13.96 15.34
C GLY A 311 -44.43 12.58 15.66
N SER A 312 -44.84 11.99 16.80
CA SER A 312 -44.39 10.65 17.20
C SER A 312 -44.81 9.58 16.18
N ARG A 313 -46.10 9.45 15.85
CA ARG A 313 -46.56 8.40 14.91
C ARG A 313 -45.97 8.52 13.51
N SER A 314 -45.81 9.74 12.98
CA SER A 314 -45.30 9.93 11.62
C SER A 314 -43.79 9.69 11.53
N CYS A 315 -43.04 10.08 12.56
CA CYS A 315 -41.60 9.85 12.65
C CYS A 315 -41.31 8.36 12.88
N LEU A 316 -41.93 7.74 13.89
CA LEU A 316 -41.61 6.38 14.33
C LEU A 316 -42.10 5.28 13.37
N SER A 317 -43.20 5.50 12.65
CA SER A 317 -43.71 4.49 11.70
C SER A 317 -42.86 4.36 10.43
N ARG A 318 -42.07 5.38 10.08
CA ARG A 318 -41.23 5.42 8.86
C ARG A 318 -39.76 5.14 9.14
N LEU A 319 -39.33 5.20 10.40
CA LEU A 319 -37.96 4.95 10.86
C LEU A 319 -37.65 3.48 11.17
N ARG A 320 -38.45 2.54 10.66
CA ARG A 320 -38.32 1.10 10.91
C ARG A 320 -36.99 0.47 10.42
N HIS A 321 -36.21 1.20 9.63
CA HIS A 321 -34.80 0.88 9.34
C HIS A 321 -33.94 2.01 9.92
N ALA A 322 -33.37 1.76 11.10
CA ALA A 322 -32.85 2.79 11.99
C ALA A 322 -31.40 3.20 11.72
N LEU A 323 -30.90 3.09 10.48
CA LEU A 323 -29.52 3.46 10.17
C LEU A 323 -29.32 4.97 10.40
N VAL A 324 -28.22 5.33 11.07
CA VAL A 324 -28.00 6.68 11.57
C VAL A 324 -27.93 7.70 10.44
N VAL A 325 -27.09 7.48 9.44
CA VAL A 325 -26.87 8.43 8.33
C VAL A 325 -28.14 8.60 7.45
N PRO A 326 -28.78 7.53 6.95
CA PRO A 326 -30.01 7.66 6.15
C PRO A 326 -31.19 8.26 6.94
N CYS A 327 -31.26 8.01 8.25
CA CYS A 327 -32.28 8.60 9.12
C CYS A 327 -32.10 10.11 9.22
N CYS A 328 -30.87 10.59 9.38
CA CYS A 328 -30.58 12.02 9.49
C CYS A 328 -30.71 12.74 8.14
N GLN A 329 -30.48 12.07 7.02
CA GLN A 329 -30.68 12.64 5.68
C GLN A 329 -32.18 12.77 5.28
N ASN A 330 -33.11 12.38 6.14
CA ASN A 330 -34.54 12.45 5.84
C ASN A 330 -35.09 13.89 5.94
N ASP A 331 -35.47 14.47 4.81
CA ASP A 331 -36.04 15.83 4.69
C ASP A 331 -37.20 16.09 5.66
N LEU A 332 -38.04 15.09 5.93
CA LEU A 332 -39.17 15.24 6.84
C LEU A 332 -38.70 15.45 8.28
N LEU A 333 -37.65 14.75 8.71
CA LEU A 333 -37.10 14.90 10.04
C LEU A 333 -36.42 16.27 10.18
N GLN A 334 -35.71 16.71 9.14
CA GLN A 334 -35.10 18.04 9.09
C GLN A 334 -36.12 19.18 9.14
N GLN A 335 -37.30 19.03 8.54
CA GLN A 335 -38.36 20.03 8.56
C GLN A 335 -39.20 20.00 9.86
N LEU A 336 -39.41 18.81 10.44
CA LEU A 336 -40.23 18.63 11.63
C LEU A 336 -39.53 19.08 12.91
N LEU A 337 -38.22 18.81 13.06
CA LEU A 337 -37.47 19.15 14.29
C LEU A 337 -37.48 20.66 14.62
N PRO A 338 -37.24 21.60 13.68
CA PRO A 338 -37.29 23.03 13.96
C PRO A 338 -38.68 23.51 14.35
N VAL A 339 -39.72 23.03 13.67
CA VAL A 339 -41.13 23.40 13.92
C VAL A 339 -41.56 22.94 15.31
N LEU A 340 -41.23 21.69 15.68
CA LEU A 340 -41.51 21.17 17.02
C LEU A 340 -40.69 21.92 18.08
N GLY A 341 -39.41 22.18 17.84
CA GLY A 341 -38.55 22.93 18.75
C GLY A 341 -39.00 24.38 18.99
N GLN A 342 -39.58 25.06 17.99
CA GLN A 342 -40.17 26.39 18.14
C GLN A 342 -41.50 26.35 18.88
N ALA A 343 -42.40 25.43 18.49
CA ALA A 343 -43.70 25.25 19.15
C ALA A 343 -43.54 24.94 20.65
N TRP A 344 -42.56 24.12 21.01
CA TRP A 344 -42.33 23.70 22.39
C TRP A 344 -41.61 24.77 23.22
N ARG A 345 -40.73 25.58 22.59
CA ARG A 345 -40.16 26.77 23.26
C ARG A 345 -41.21 27.84 23.55
N ALA A 346 -42.19 28.01 22.66
CA ALA A 346 -43.32 28.90 22.91
C ALA A 346 -44.20 28.38 24.07
N ALA A 347 -44.45 27.06 24.13
CA ALA A 347 -45.21 26.43 25.20
C ALA A 347 -44.54 26.49 26.59
N ARG A 348 -43.21 26.71 26.65
CA ARG A 348 -42.46 26.90 27.92
C ARG A 348 -42.51 28.34 28.45
N ARG A 349 -42.86 29.32 27.61
CA ARG A 349 -42.92 30.75 27.99
C ARG A 349 -44.30 31.15 28.53
N VAL A 350 -45.30 30.31 28.31
CA VAL A 350 -46.64 30.39 28.91
C VAL A 350 -46.59 29.56 30.19
#